data_AF-A0A9J6GAI4-F1
#
_entry.id   AF-A0A9J6GAI4-F1
#
_cell.length_a   1.000
_cell.length_b   1.000
_cell.length_c   1.000
_cell.angle_alpha   90.00
_cell.angle_beta   90.00
_cell.angle_gamma   90.00
#
_symmetry.space_group_name_H-M   'P 1'
#
loop_
_entity.id
_entity.type
_entity.pdbx_description
1 polymer ?
#
loop_
_entity_poly.entity_id
_entity_poly.type
_entity_poly.pdbx_seq_one_letter_code
_entity_poly.pdbx_strand_id
1 'polypeptide(L)'
;MRVMLATQVFSHSVAKGLEFYSSRAVPGLHDVTATVDFTQRMNSLFDALNRQVPKEGLKRGCKDFSVLESSLKWLNEREQMVVDGKIPNTSYLTQSTADGFRVTIMSALGFSNYLLNECGFTCAYRKNEPRCP
;
A
#
# COMPACT_ATOMS: atom_id res chain seq x y z
N MET A 1 13.85 1.09 -14.05
CA MET A 1 12.51 0.71 -13.53
C MET A 1 11.51 1.81 -13.80
N ARG A 2 10.38 1.50 -14.44
CA ARG A 2 9.29 2.46 -14.73
C ARG A 2 8.18 2.28 -13.69
N VAL A 3 8.16 3.13 -12.66
CA VAL A 3 7.18 3.07 -11.56
C VAL A 3 5.74 3.21 -12.08
N MET A 4 5.54 4.04 -13.10
CA MET A 4 4.25 4.24 -13.75
C MET A 4 3.58 2.94 -14.23
N LEU A 5 4.36 1.97 -14.73
CA LEU A 5 3.79 0.70 -15.18
C LEU A 5 3.34 -0.17 -14.00
N ALA A 6 4.11 -0.16 -12.91
CA ALA A 6 3.76 -0.89 -11.70
C ALA A 6 2.48 -0.33 -11.06
N THR A 7 2.32 1.00 -11.01
CA THR A 7 1.08 1.61 -10.49
C THR A 7 -0.13 1.34 -11.37
N GLN A 8 0.03 1.22 -12.69
CA GLN A 8 -1.05 0.80 -13.58
C GLN A 8 -1.49 -0.64 -13.33
N VAL A 9 -0.54 -1.55 -13.09
CA VAL A 9 -0.84 -2.95 -12.75
C VAL A 9 -1.57 -3.02 -11.41
N PHE A 10 -1.11 -2.28 -10.40
CA PHE A 10 -1.74 -2.25 -9.07
C PHE A 10 -2.84 -1.19 -8.96
N SER A 11 -3.71 -1.08 -9.97
CA SER A 11 -4.76 -0.07 -10.00
C SER A 11 -6.12 -0.62 -9.58
N HIS A 12 -7.00 0.26 -9.08
CA HIS A 12 -8.38 -0.11 -8.76
C HIS A 12 -9.14 -0.69 -9.96
N SER A 13 -8.91 -0.16 -11.16
CA SER A 13 -9.54 -0.65 -12.39
C SER A 13 -9.11 -2.08 -12.74
N VAL A 14 -7.84 -2.44 -12.50
CA VAL A 14 -7.35 -3.82 -12.70
C VAL A 14 -8.03 -4.77 -11.72
N ALA A 15 -8.15 -4.40 -10.44
CA ALA A 15 -8.90 -5.20 -9.46
C ALA A 15 -10.35 -5.45 -9.91
N LYS A 16 -11.05 -4.40 -10.38
CA LYS A 16 -12.42 -4.52 -10.90
C LYS A 16 -12.49 -5.34 -12.19
N GLY A 17 -11.49 -5.25 -13.05
CA GLY A 17 -11.37 -6.09 -14.24
C GLY A 17 -11.25 -7.58 -13.87
N LEU A 18 -10.40 -7.92 -12.91
CA LEU A 18 -10.24 -9.29 -12.43
C LEU A 18 -11.55 -9.87 -11.88
N GLU A 19 -12.24 -9.13 -11.01
CA GLU A 19 -13.55 -9.52 -10.49
C GLU A 19 -14.57 -9.74 -11.63
N PHE A 20 -14.65 -8.79 -12.56
CA PHE A 20 -15.61 -8.81 -13.66
C PHE A 20 -15.40 -10.03 -14.57
N TYR A 21 -14.17 -10.30 -15.01
CA TYR A 21 -13.90 -11.43 -15.89
C TYR A 21 -14.01 -12.77 -15.15
N SER A 22 -13.64 -12.83 -13.87
CA SER A 22 -13.83 -14.05 -13.06
C SER A 22 -15.32 -14.38 -12.89
N SER A 23 -16.18 -13.37 -12.68
CA SER A 23 -17.64 -13.55 -12.59
C SER A 23 -18.29 -14.13 -13.86
N ARG A 24 -17.61 -14.05 -15.01
CA ARG A 24 -18.04 -14.58 -16.31
C ARG A 24 -17.46 -15.96 -16.62
N ALA A 25 -16.80 -16.60 -15.65
CA ALA A 25 -16.16 -17.89 -15.80
C ALA A 25 -15.16 -17.95 -16.97
N VAL A 26 -14.41 -16.87 -17.20
CA VAL A 26 -13.37 -16.83 -18.23
C VAL A 26 -12.32 -17.92 -17.93
N PRO A 27 -11.97 -18.78 -18.92
CA PRO A 27 -10.98 -19.83 -18.72
C PRO A 27 -9.65 -19.28 -18.18
N GLY A 28 -9.12 -19.93 -17.14
CA GLY A 28 -7.85 -19.53 -16.52
C GLY A 28 -7.95 -18.38 -15.50
N LEU A 29 -9.12 -17.75 -15.34
CA LEU A 29 -9.32 -16.66 -14.38
C LEU A 29 -10.26 -17.06 -13.23
N HIS A 30 -9.85 -18.10 -12.51
CA HIS A 30 -10.48 -18.58 -11.29
C HIS A 30 -9.67 -18.13 -10.06
N ASP A 31 -10.30 -18.11 -8.89
CA ASP A 31 -9.67 -17.81 -7.61
C ASP A 31 -8.89 -16.49 -7.55
N VAL A 32 -9.48 -15.42 -8.11
CA VAL A 32 -8.82 -14.10 -8.19
C VAL A 32 -8.83 -13.31 -6.88
N THR A 33 -9.56 -13.76 -5.86
CA THR A 33 -9.85 -12.99 -4.63
C THR A 33 -8.58 -12.47 -3.96
N ALA A 34 -7.59 -13.34 -3.74
CA ALA A 34 -6.34 -12.94 -3.10
C ALA A 34 -5.57 -11.90 -3.93
N THR A 35 -5.58 -12.02 -5.26
CA THR A 35 -4.94 -11.07 -6.18
C THR A 35 -5.67 -9.73 -6.23
N VAL A 36 -6.99 -9.75 -6.19
CA VAL A 36 -7.85 -8.56 -6.12
C VAL A 36 -7.58 -7.80 -4.82
N ASP A 37 -7.59 -8.49 -3.69
CA ASP A 37 -7.35 -7.91 -2.37
C ASP A 37 -5.94 -7.30 -2.27
N PHE A 38 -4.94 -8.00 -2.78
CA PHE A 38 -3.57 -7.49 -2.85
C PHE A 38 -3.47 -6.25 -3.74
N THR A 39 -4.06 -6.29 -4.93
CA THR A 39 -4.10 -5.17 -5.87
C THR A 39 -4.75 -3.93 -5.25
N GLN A 40 -5.90 -4.09 -4.61
CA GLN A 40 -6.61 -2.98 -3.95
C GLN A 40 -5.82 -2.40 -2.77
N ARG A 41 -5.16 -3.27 -1.98
CA ARG A 41 -4.29 -2.84 -0.88
C ARG A 41 -3.12 -2.01 -1.40
N MET A 42 -2.43 -2.50 -2.42
CA MET A 42 -1.30 -1.79 -3.03
C MET A 42 -1.74 -0.45 -3.62
N ASN A 43 -2.86 -0.41 -4.36
CA ASN A 43 -3.43 0.85 -4.87
C ASN A 43 -3.63 1.86 -3.73
N SER A 44 -4.35 1.44 -2.68
CA SER A 44 -4.70 2.32 -1.56
C SER A 44 -3.47 2.82 -0.82
N LEU A 45 -2.48 1.94 -0.61
CA LEU A 45 -1.21 2.28 0.01
C LEU A 45 -0.40 3.27 -0.83
N PHE A 46 -0.33 3.06 -2.15
CA PHE A 46 0.31 4.02 -3.06
C PHE A 46 -0.37 5.39 -2.99
N ASP A 47 -1.70 5.43 -3.03
CA ASP A 47 -2.46 6.68 -2.94
C ASP A 47 -2.18 7.41 -1.62
N ALA A 48 -2.26 6.70 -0.50
CA ALA A 48 -1.99 7.26 0.84
C ALA A 48 -0.57 7.82 0.97
N LEU A 49 0.43 7.15 0.39
CA LEU A 49 1.83 7.59 0.44
C LEU A 49 2.17 8.70 -0.57
N ASN A 50 1.34 8.94 -1.59
CA ASN A 50 1.62 9.87 -2.70
C ASN A 50 0.65 11.05 -2.79
N ARG A 51 -0.11 11.37 -1.74
CA ARG A 51 -0.97 12.56 -1.71
C ARG A 51 -0.15 13.84 -1.97
N GLN A 52 -0.52 14.60 -3.00
CA GLN A 52 0.25 15.78 -3.44
C GLN A 52 -0.39 17.11 -3.09
N VAL A 53 -1.68 17.12 -2.76
CA VAL A 53 -2.43 18.34 -2.46
C VAL A 53 -2.85 18.39 -0.98
N PRO A 54 -2.79 19.56 -0.32
CA PRO A 54 -3.20 19.70 1.08
C PRO A 54 -4.62 19.20 1.38
N LYS A 55 -5.52 19.31 0.40
CA LYS A 55 -6.91 18.82 0.53
C LYS A 55 -6.98 17.31 0.76
N GLU A 56 -6.07 16.56 0.15
CA GLU A 56 -6.00 15.10 0.19
C GLU A 56 -4.88 14.59 1.12
N GLY A 57 -4.09 15.49 1.72
CA GLY A 57 -3.02 15.09 2.64
C GLY A 57 -3.55 14.37 3.89
N LEU A 58 -2.64 13.72 4.59
CA LEU A 58 -2.89 13.06 5.87
C LEU A 58 -3.37 14.10 6.89
N LYS A 59 -4.60 13.89 7.37
CA LYS A 59 -5.26 14.68 8.41
C LYS A 59 -5.61 13.77 9.58
N ARG A 60 -5.82 14.37 10.76
CA ARG A 60 -6.29 13.63 11.93
C ARG A 60 -7.58 12.87 11.59
N GLY A 61 -7.59 11.56 11.84
CA GLY A 61 -8.74 10.70 11.58
C GLY A 61 -9.06 10.45 10.10
N CYS A 62 -8.19 10.81 9.15
CA CYS A 62 -8.43 10.50 7.74
C CYS A 62 -8.22 9.01 7.44
N LYS A 63 -8.89 8.53 6.38
CA LYS A 63 -8.82 7.13 5.92
C LYS A 63 -7.39 6.67 5.62
N ASP A 64 -6.54 7.57 5.15
CA ASP A 64 -5.18 7.24 4.75
C ASP A 64 -4.32 6.78 5.94
N PHE A 65 -4.55 7.28 7.16
CA PHE A 65 -3.91 6.74 8.37
C PHE A 65 -4.26 5.27 8.58
N SER A 66 -5.55 4.93 8.50
CA SER A 66 -6.02 3.55 8.65
C SER A 66 -5.49 2.64 7.54
N VAL A 67 -5.32 3.15 6.32
CA VAL A 67 -4.69 2.41 5.21
C VAL A 67 -3.24 2.09 5.53
N LEU A 68 -2.47 3.07 6.03
CA LEU A 68 -1.06 2.87 6.41
C LEU A 68 -0.93 1.87 7.56
N GLU A 69 -1.70 2.04 8.64
CA GLU A 69 -1.68 1.16 9.80
C GLU A 69 -2.10 -0.28 9.46
N SER A 70 -3.19 -0.44 8.70
CA SER A 70 -3.66 -1.76 8.28
C SER A 70 -2.71 -2.44 7.30
N SER A 71 -2.00 -1.68 6.46
CA SER A 71 -0.97 -2.21 5.56
C SER A 71 0.26 -2.66 6.33
N LEU A 72 0.67 -1.91 7.36
CA LEU A 72 1.76 -2.31 8.25
C LEU A 72 1.41 -3.59 9.01
N LYS A 73 0.21 -3.66 9.57
CA LYS A 73 -0.29 -4.87 10.25
C LYS A 73 -0.28 -6.08 9.30
N TRP A 74 -0.83 -5.92 8.10
CA TRP A 74 -0.86 -6.97 7.08
C TRP A 74 0.55 -7.47 6.72
N LEU A 75 1.52 -6.57 6.57
CA LEU A 75 2.91 -6.93 6.29
C LEU A 75 3.49 -7.79 7.42
N ASN A 76 3.28 -7.39 8.67
CA ASN A 76 3.78 -8.08 9.85
C ASN A 76 3.15 -9.46 10.03
N GLU A 77 1.84 -9.56 9.82
CA GLU A 77 1.11 -10.83 9.89
C GLU A 77 1.60 -11.79 8.82
N ARG A 78 1.85 -11.32 7.60
CA ARG A 78 2.40 -12.13 6.51
C ARG A 78 3.81 -12.63 6.83
N GLU A 79 4.67 -11.79 7.39
CA GLU A 79 6.01 -12.20 7.84
C GLU A 79 5.92 -13.25 8.95
N GLN A 80 5.01 -13.06 9.92
CA GLN A 80 4.79 -14.03 10.99
C GLN A 80 4.31 -15.39 10.44
N MET A 81 3.48 -15.41 9.40
CA MET A 81 3.09 -16.67 8.74
C MET A 81 4.28 -17.41 8.12
N VAL A 82 5.32 -16.72 7.67
CA VAL A 82 6.58 -17.34 7.21
C VAL A 82 7.32 -17.95 8.38
N VAL A 83 7.47 -17.19 9.48
CA VAL A 83 8.15 -17.63 10.71
C VAL A 83 7.47 -18.84 11.32
N ASP A 84 6.13 -18.86 11.32
CA ASP A 84 5.30 -19.98 11.79
C ASP A 84 5.35 -21.20 10.85
N GLY A 85 6.00 -21.11 9.69
CA GLY A 85 6.05 -22.18 8.69
C GLY A 85 4.75 -22.41 7.93
N LYS A 86 3.77 -21.49 8.00
CA LYS A 86 2.47 -21.59 7.31
C LYS A 86 2.58 -21.28 5.82
N ILE A 87 3.56 -20.47 5.42
CA ILE A 87 3.87 -20.18 4.03
C ILE A 87 5.38 -20.28 3.79
N PRO A 88 5.84 -20.68 2.59
CA PRO A 88 7.25 -20.75 2.31
C PRO A 88 7.85 -19.35 2.19
N ASN A 89 9.14 -19.21 2.54
CA ASN A 89 9.86 -17.93 2.44
C ASN A 89 9.85 -17.35 1.02
N THR A 90 9.80 -18.21 -0.02
CA THR A 90 9.70 -17.79 -1.42
C THR A 90 8.36 -17.14 -1.79
N SER A 91 7.33 -17.30 -0.95
CA SER A 91 6.02 -16.65 -1.10
C SER A 91 5.90 -15.34 -0.30
N TYR A 92 7.02 -14.86 0.24
CA TYR A 92 7.13 -13.58 0.91
C TYR A 92 8.11 -12.64 0.19
N LEU A 93 8.12 -11.38 0.60
CA LEU A 93 9.05 -10.38 0.09
C LEU A 93 10.48 -10.72 0.53
N THR A 94 11.47 -10.21 -0.21
CA THR A 94 12.84 -10.21 0.32
C THR A 94 12.89 -9.38 1.59
N GLN A 95 13.75 -9.75 2.55
CA GLN A 95 13.88 -9.03 3.82
C GLN A 95 14.12 -7.52 3.60
N SER A 96 15.03 -7.17 2.69
CA SER A 96 15.32 -5.79 2.34
C SER A 96 14.10 -5.01 1.81
N THR A 97 13.23 -5.66 1.05
CA THR A 97 12.00 -5.03 0.53
C THR A 97 10.98 -4.86 1.63
N ALA A 98 10.79 -5.89 2.48
CA ALA A 98 9.88 -5.83 3.62
C ALA A 98 10.30 -4.73 4.61
N ASP A 99 11.58 -4.67 4.97
CA ASP A 99 12.13 -3.65 5.87
C ASP A 99 11.97 -2.24 5.28
N GLY A 100 12.28 -2.07 3.99
CA GLY A 100 12.09 -0.80 3.30
C GLY A 100 10.63 -0.33 3.29
N PHE A 101 9.68 -1.26 3.09
CA PHE A 101 8.26 -0.98 3.18
C PHE A 101 7.84 -0.58 4.60
N ARG A 102 8.26 -1.36 5.59
CA ARG A 102 7.96 -1.14 7.01
C ARG A 102 8.45 0.22 7.47
N VAL A 103 9.71 0.55 7.20
CA VAL A 103 10.31 1.85 7.54
C VAL A 103 9.56 2.98 6.84
N THR A 104 9.25 2.85 5.54
CA THR A 104 8.53 3.90 4.80
C THR A 104 7.17 4.22 5.43
N ILE A 105 6.39 3.19 5.77
CA ILE A 105 5.07 3.36 6.37
C ILE A 105 5.19 3.94 7.79
N MET A 106 6.09 3.39 8.61
CA MET A 106 6.31 3.86 9.98
C MET A 106 6.78 5.31 10.02
N SER A 107 7.71 5.69 9.13
CA SER A 107 8.16 7.08 9.01
C SER A 107 7.02 8.00 8.56
N ALA A 108 6.22 7.60 7.58
CA ALA A 108 5.08 8.41 7.13
C ALA A 108 4.08 8.66 8.28
N LEU A 109 3.73 7.62 9.05
CA LEU A 109 2.87 7.74 10.22
C LEU A 109 3.49 8.61 11.31
N GLY A 110 4.74 8.35 11.68
CA GLY A 110 5.45 9.07 12.74
C GLY A 110 5.60 10.56 12.43
N PHE A 111 6.07 10.90 11.23
CA PHE A 111 6.19 12.29 10.80
C PHE A 111 4.84 12.99 10.73
N SER A 112 3.81 12.32 10.17
CA SER A 112 2.49 12.93 10.07
C SER A 112 1.90 13.18 11.46
N ASN A 113 2.01 12.23 12.39
CA ASN A 113 1.55 12.42 13.76
C ASN A 113 2.30 13.54 14.48
N TYR A 114 3.63 13.63 14.32
CA TYR A 114 4.42 14.70 14.90
C TYR A 114 3.99 16.08 14.36
N LEU A 115 3.89 16.24 13.04
CA LEU A 115 3.48 17.50 12.42
C LEU A 115 2.06 17.90 12.83
N LEU A 116 1.13 16.96 12.86
CA LEU A 116 -0.26 17.23 13.19
C LEU A 116 -0.46 17.51 14.69
N ASN A 117 0.22 16.77 15.57
CA ASN A 117 -0.06 16.81 17.02
C ASN A 117 0.87 17.76 17.77
N GLU A 118 2.16 17.77 17.46
CA GLU A 118 3.17 18.57 18.17
C GLU A 118 3.37 19.93 17.52
N CYS A 119 3.37 20.01 16.19
CA CYS A 119 3.63 21.27 15.46
C CYS A 119 2.38 22.05 15.09
N GLY A 120 1.18 21.49 15.28
CA GLY A 120 -0.09 22.16 15.00
C GLY A 120 -0.43 22.34 13.51
N PHE A 121 0.18 21.56 12.61
CA PHE A 121 -0.20 21.57 11.20
C PHE A 121 -1.60 20.96 10.99
N THR A 122 -2.32 21.45 9.99
CA THR A 122 -3.66 20.96 9.65
C THR A 122 -3.64 19.72 8.77
N CYS A 123 -2.59 19.54 7.96
CA CYS A 123 -2.38 18.38 7.11
C CYS A 123 -0.88 18.13 6.88
N ALA A 124 -0.53 16.86 6.64
CA ALA A 124 0.80 16.44 6.22
C ALA A 124 0.70 15.78 4.84
N TYR A 125 1.55 16.17 3.90
CA TYR A 125 1.60 15.52 2.59
C TYR A 125 3.04 15.51 2.08
N ARG A 126 3.38 14.46 1.33
CA ARG A 126 4.76 14.25 0.87
C ARG A 126 4.87 14.73 -0.57
N LYS A 127 5.73 15.71 -0.80
CA LYS A 127 6.17 16.03 -2.16
C LYS A 127 7.29 15.07 -2.52
N ASN A 128 6.96 13.94 -3.14
CA ASN A 128 7.97 13.06 -3.70
C ASN A 128 8.59 13.78 -4.89
N GLU A 129 9.90 14.09 -4.82
CA GLU A 129 10.59 14.69 -5.94
C GLU A 129 10.56 13.71 -7.13
N PRO A 130 10.08 14.14 -8.32
CA PRO A 130 10.38 13.37 -9.53
C PRO A 130 11.90 13.34 -9.66
N ARG A 131 12.45 12.18 -10.06
CA ARG A 131 13.90 11.99 -10.24
C ARG A 131 14.52 13.23 -10.87
N CYS A 132 15.62 13.72 -10.29
CA CYS A 132 16.50 14.65 -10.99
C CYS A 132 16.75 14.12 -12.41
N PRO A 133 16.66 14.98 -13.44
CA PRO A 133 16.85 14.60 -14.83
C PRO A 133 18.19 13.90 -15.06
#